data_AF-A0A7J8N8L4-F1
#
_entry.id   AF-A0A7J8N8L4-F1
#
_cell.length_a   1.000
_cell.length_b   1.000
_cell.length_c   1.000
_cell.angle_alpha   90.00
_cell.angle_beta   90.00
_cell.angle_gamma   90.00
#
_symmetry.space_group_name_H-M   'P 1'
#
loop_
_entity.id
_entity.type
_entity.pdbx_description
1 polymer ?
#
loop_
_entity_poly.entity_id
_entity_poly.type
_entity_poly.pdbx_seq_one_letter_code
_entity_poly.pdbx_strand_id
1 'polypeptide(L)'
;MSYQFSCNRTYLRYDLCTIDGSTVLDPTTSTFFTMDPTIPVHVEKIRPYPRKYEDYIMGQIKELNLVSGPSSPQCTIRHESPAIVFSAGGYTGNLFHAFNDGLIPLFITASSFYPDGDFIIVVSEFHDWWQSKYAEILKVLSKHPIVALEKDNATHCFPSATLGLIAHGFMTIDPTLIPTSKTLMHFRDLLEKAYTQNPILPSPPLDPKPERRPRLVLTCRGNDVSSRRILNQDEVIQVMKEIGFDVIVFQPNRYTSLSEAYAMLNSSHVMVGVHGAALTHALFLRPRSVFMQVVPIGTEWAADAFYRRIAKGLNVNYLEYKIRVEESSLMEKYGKDNMLLKDPSAVQKKGWPTEIMDIYLKQQNVKLDLVRFRKSLKSAYLMAKKFMHKER
;
A
#
# COMPACT_ATOMS: atom_id res chain seq x y z
N MET A 1 4.63 6.51 -39.74
CA MET A 1 3.29 6.91 -39.24
C MET A 1 3.30 6.65 -37.75
N SER A 2 3.16 7.69 -36.93
CA SER A 2 3.06 7.52 -35.48
C SER A 2 1.59 7.53 -35.11
N TYR A 3 1.11 6.49 -34.45
CA TYR A 3 -0.21 6.53 -33.83
C TYR A 3 -0.23 7.60 -32.74
N GLN A 4 -1.39 8.20 -32.46
CA GLN A 4 -1.55 9.18 -31.38
C GLN A 4 -1.41 8.56 -29.98
N PHE A 5 -1.27 7.24 -29.90
CA PHE A 5 -0.94 6.55 -28.67
C PHE A 5 0.25 5.60 -28.84
N SER A 6 0.94 5.34 -27.72
CA SER A 6 2.08 4.44 -27.63
C SER A 6 1.97 3.58 -26.37
N CYS A 7 2.30 2.30 -26.47
CA CYS A 7 2.28 1.36 -25.36
C CYS A 7 3.67 0.79 -25.08
N ASN A 8 4.24 1.12 -23.93
CA ASN A 8 5.50 0.54 -23.47
C ASN A 8 5.23 -0.74 -22.65
N ARG A 9 5.67 -1.87 -23.21
CA ARG A 9 5.58 -3.22 -22.61
C ARG A 9 6.94 -3.77 -22.20
N THR A 10 7.98 -2.94 -22.13
CA THR A 10 9.33 -3.40 -21.77
C THR A 10 9.53 -3.53 -20.27
N TYR A 11 8.73 -2.83 -19.46
CA TYR A 11 8.81 -2.91 -18.01
C TYR A 11 8.35 -4.28 -17.51
N LEU A 12 9.05 -4.80 -16.50
CA LEU A 12 8.75 -6.07 -15.85
C LEU A 12 7.45 -6.02 -15.03
N ARG A 13 7.13 -4.86 -14.44
CA ARG A 13 6.11 -4.75 -13.38
C ARG A 13 4.75 -4.27 -13.86
N TYR A 14 4.73 -3.46 -14.89
CA TYR A 14 3.54 -2.79 -15.38
C TYR A 14 3.63 -2.62 -16.88
N ASP A 15 2.49 -2.42 -17.50
CA ASP A 15 2.41 -1.86 -18.83
C ASP A 15 1.92 -0.42 -18.72
N LEU A 16 2.35 0.43 -19.65
CA LEU A 16 1.97 1.83 -19.68
C LEU A 16 1.65 2.22 -21.12
N CYS A 17 0.45 2.74 -21.35
CA CYS A 17 0.10 3.37 -22.61
C CYS A 17 -0.13 4.86 -22.41
N THR A 18 0.35 5.69 -23.32
CA THR A 18 0.09 7.14 -23.35
C THR A 18 -0.66 7.49 -24.61
N ILE A 19 -1.60 8.43 -24.50
CA ILE A 19 -2.29 9.05 -25.62
C ILE A 19 -1.88 10.52 -25.64
N ASP A 20 -1.10 10.90 -26.65
CA ASP A 20 -0.55 12.24 -26.83
C ASP A 20 -1.43 13.02 -27.81
N GLY A 21 -2.61 13.43 -27.34
CA GLY A 21 -3.60 14.15 -28.12
C GLY A 21 -5.03 13.94 -27.63
N SER A 22 -5.96 14.67 -28.24
CA SER A 22 -7.37 14.61 -27.88
C SER A 22 -7.93 13.19 -27.99
N THR A 23 -8.59 12.73 -26.94
CA THR A 23 -9.16 11.39 -26.88
C THR A 23 -10.56 11.40 -26.29
N VAL A 24 -11.41 10.49 -26.78
CA VAL A 24 -12.77 10.27 -26.28
C VAL A 24 -12.81 8.91 -25.58
N LEU A 25 -13.08 8.90 -24.28
CA LEU A 25 -13.43 7.71 -23.52
C LEU A 25 -14.93 7.44 -23.67
N ASP A 26 -15.27 6.23 -24.10
CA ASP A 26 -16.59 5.63 -23.91
C ASP A 26 -16.53 4.61 -22.75
N PRO A 27 -17.14 4.95 -21.59
CA PRO A 27 -17.16 4.04 -20.44
C PRO A 27 -17.87 2.71 -20.72
N THR A 28 -18.92 2.73 -21.55
CA THR A 28 -19.78 1.56 -21.84
C THR A 28 -19.00 0.46 -22.53
N THR A 29 -18.13 0.84 -23.47
CA THR A 29 -17.24 -0.09 -24.18
C THR A 29 -15.83 -0.13 -23.58
N SER A 30 -15.57 0.66 -22.53
CA SER A 30 -14.27 0.79 -21.87
C SER A 30 -13.14 1.05 -22.88
N THR A 31 -13.41 1.97 -23.82
CA THR A 31 -12.57 2.24 -24.98
C THR A 31 -12.21 3.71 -25.06
N PHE A 32 -10.92 3.98 -25.27
CA PHE A 32 -10.41 5.30 -25.63
C PHE A 32 -10.27 5.39 -27.14
N PHE A 33 -10.86 6.41 -27.75
CA PHE A 33 -10.78 6.68 -29.17
C PHE A 33 -9.85 7.86 -29.44
N THR A 34 -9.02 7.75 -30.47
CA THR A 34 -8.23 8.83 -31.05
C THR A 34 -8.62 8.98 -32.50
N MET A 35 -8.92 10.21 -32.92
CA MET A 35 -9.40 10.47 -34.27
C MET A 35 -8.23 10.87 -35.17
N ASP A 36 -7.99 10.07 -36.19
CA ASP A 36 -7.07 10.39 -37.28
C ASP A 36 -7.66 9.83 -38.58
N PRO A 37 -8.14 10.69 -39.49
CA PRO A 37 -8.80 10.29 -40.73
C PRO A 37 -7.84 9.67 -41.75
N THR A 38 -6.53 9.75 -41.52
CA THR A 38 -5.50 9.32 -42.49
C THR A 38 -4.97 7.91 -42.23
N ILE A 39 -5.32 7.31 -41.09
CA ILE A 39 -4.83 6.00 -40.68
C ILE A 39 -5.93 4.93 -40.72
N PRO A 40 -5.57 3.66 -41.00
CA PRO A 40 -6.49 2.55 -40.82
C PRO A 40 -6.81 2.36 -39.33
N VAL A 41 -7.91 1.68 -39.05
CA VAL A 41 -8.29 1.35 -37.68
C VAL A 41 -7.19 0.51 -37.01
N HIS A 42 -6.64 1.02 -35.92
CA HIS A 42 -5.65 0.34 -35.10
C HIS A 42 -6.18 0.19 -33.68
N VAL A 43 -6.03 -1.01 -33.11
CA VAL A 43 -6.54 -1.35 -31.78
C VAL A 43 -5.40 -1.87 -30.92
N GLU A 44 -5.23 -1.27 -29.76
CA GLU A 44 -4.37 -1.72 -28.67
C GLU A 44 -5.20 -2.05 -27.43
N LYS A 45 -4.65 -2.90 -26.57
CA LYS A 45 -5.35 -3.41 -25.38
C LYS A 45 -4.48 -3.33 -24.15
N ILE A 46 -5.00 -2.84 -23.03
CA ILE A 46 -4.25 -2.73 -21.78
C ILE A 46 -5.09 -3.17 -20.59
N ARG A 47 -4.43 -3.85 -19.66
CA ARG A 47 -4.92 -4.08 -18.29
C ARG A 47 -4.16 -3.13 -17.37
N PRO A 48 -4.75 -2.02 -16.93
CA PRO A 48 -4.01 -0.93 -16.30
C PRO A 48 -3.74 -1.21 -14.81
N TYR A 49 -2.91 -2.22 -14.53
CA TYR A 49 -2.63 -2.74 -13.19
C TYR A 49 -1.14 -3.12 -13.02
N PRO A 50 -0.46 -2.77 -11.92
CA PRO A 50 1.00 -2.86 -11.80
C PRO A 50 1.51 -4.23 -11.27
N ARG A 51 0.97 -5.32 -11.82
CA ARG A 51 1.35 -6.72 -11.50
C ARG A 51 1.55 -7.56 -12.77
N LYS A 52 2.10 -6.97 -13.82
CA LYS A 52 2.27 -7.60 -15.14
C LYS A 52 2.87 -9.02 -15.08
N TYR A 53 3.77 -9.26 -14.14
CA TYR A 53 4.46 -10.54 -13.96
C TYR A 53 3.61 -11.65 -13.31
N GLU A 54 2.33 -11.39 -12.95
CA GLU A 54 1.43 -12.36 -12.33
C GLU A 54 0.20 -12.64 -13.21
N ASP A 55 0.28 -13.70 -14.02
CA ASP A 55 -0.77 -14.05 -14.99
C ASP A 55 -2.14 -14.28 -14.35
N TYR A 56 -2.18 -14.90 -13.16
CA TYR A 56 -3.43 -15.20 -12.46
C TYR A 56 -4.25 -13.95 -12.15
N ILE A 57 -3.63 -12.94 -11.53
CA ILE A 57 -4.34 -11.71 -11.17
C ILE A 57 -4.59 -10.86 -12.41
N MET A 58 -3.62 -10.78 -13.33
CA MET A 58 -3.77 -10.04 -14.58
C MET A 58 -4.91 -10.62 -15.44
N GLY A 59 -5.16 -11.93 -15.41
CA GLY A 59 -6.31 -12.54 -16.07
C GLY A 59 -7.67 -12.07 -15.54
N GLN A 60 -7.72 -11.50 -14.34
CA GLN A 60 -8.95 -10.99 -13.70
C GLN A 60 -9.12 -9.47 -13.88
N ILE A 61 -8.07 -8.75 -14.27
CA ILE A 61 -8.13 -7.31 -14.47
C ILE A 61 -8.89 -7.01 -15.77
N LYS A 62 -9.83 -6.07 -15.68
CA LYS A 62 -10.60 -5.60 -16.84
C LYS A 62 -9.66 -5.02 -17.90
N GLU A 63 -9.80 -5.50 -19.12
CA GLU A 63 -9.06 -5.01 -20.28
C GLU A 63 -9.77 -3.77 -20.86
N LEU A 64 -8.98 -2.73 -21.13
CA LEU A 64 -9.40 -1.51 -21.80
C LEU A 64 -8.85 -1.48 -23.22
N ASN A 65 -9.57 -0.85 -24.14
CA ASN A 65 -9.15 -0.72 -25.53
C ASN A 65 -8.69 0.71 -25.84
N LEU A 66 -7.68 0.84 -26.69
CA LEU A 66 -7.28 2.08 -27.34
C LEU A 66 -7.51 1.89 -28.84
N VAL A 67 -8.35 2.72 -29.44
CA VAL A 67 -8.71 2.64 -30.85
C VAL A 67 -8.30 3.93 -31.55
N SER A 68 -7.51 3.82 -32.59
CA SER A 68 -7.17 4.91 -33.50
C SER A 68 -7.85 4.68 -34.83
N GLY A 69 -8.46 5.71 -35.41
CA GLY A 69 -9.10 5.57 -36.71
C GLY A 69 -9.91 6.80 -37.12
N PRO A 70 -10.69 6.68 -38.22
CA PRO A 70 -11.37 7.83 -38.83
C PRO A 70 -12.61 8.28 -38.05
N SER A 71 -13.13 7.47 -37.13
CA SER A 71 -14.36 7.75 -36.39
C SER A 71 -14.16 7.58 -34.88
N SER A 72 -14.69 8.53 -34.11
CA SER A 72 -14.85 8.42 -32.66
C SER A 72 -16.30 8.72 -32.27
N PRO A 73 -16.75 8.24 -31.09
CA PRO A 73 -18.01 8.70 -30.51
C PRO A 73 -18.04 10.22 -30.33
N GLN A 74 -19.25 10.78 -30.26
CA GLN A 74 -19.43 12.19 -29.92
C GLN A 74 -19.05 12.45 -28.46
N CYS A 75 -18.55 13.66 -28.20
CA CYS A 75 -18.18 14.09 -26.86
C CYS A 75 -19.40 14.55 -26.06
N THR A 76 -19.61 14.02 -24.85
CA THR A 76 -20.68 14.49 -23.95
C THR A 76 -20.12 15.43 -22.89
N ILE A 77 -19.04 15.03 -22.22
CA ILE A 77 -18.38 15.81 -21.16
C ILE A 77 -16.97 16.12 -21.61
N ARG A 78 -16.63 17.40 -21.66
CA ARG A 78 -15.29 17.87 -22.04
C ARG A 78 -14.49 18.25 -20.81
N HIS A 79 -13.28 17.71 -20.71
CA HIS A 79 -12.32 18.02 -19.67
C HIS A 79 -11.14 18.80 -20.24
N GLU A 80 -10.65 19.78 -19.48
CA GLU A 80 -9.46 20.57 -19.85
C GLU A 80 -8.17 19.95 -19.29
N SER A 81 -8.28 19.00 -18.35
CA SER A 81 -7.16 18.33 -17.71
C SER A 81 -7.01 16.90 -18.24
N PRO A 82 -5.77 16.36 -18.31
CA PRO A 82 -5.47 15.01 -18.80
C PRO A 82 -5.96 13.92 -17.84
N ALA A 83 -6.04 12.67 -18.31
CA ALA A 83 -6.49 11.54 -17.50
C ALA A 83 -5.34 10.61 -17.04
N ILE A 84 -5.42 10.10 -15.80
CA ILE A 84 -4.72 8.88 -15.38
C ILE A 84 -5.76 7.77 -15.22
N VAL A 85 -5.51 6.63 -15.86
CA VAL A 85 -6.45 5.50 -15.91
C VAL A 85 -5.85 4.27 -15.25
N PHE A 86 -6.54 3.69 -14.27
CA PHE A 86 -6.10 2.47 -13.59
C PHE A 86 -7.25 1.57 -13.11
N SER A 87 -6.94 0.31 -12.82
CA SER A 87 -7.89 -0.61 -12.19
C SER A 87 -7.73 -0.61 -10.66
N ALA A 88 -8.85 -0.42 -9.95
CA ALA A 88 -8.97 -0.66 -8.52
C ALA A 88 -9.45 -2.08 -8.20
N GLY A 89 -9.40 -3.01 -9.15
CA GLY A 89 -9.70 -4.43 -8.98
C GLY A 89 -8.50 -5.27 -8.52
N GLY A 90 -8.51 -6.56 -8.82
CA GLY A 90 -7.42 -7.46 -8.47
C GLY A 90 -7.21 -7.61 -6.95
N TYR A 91 -5.98 -7.35 -6.48
CA TYR A 91 -5.62 -7.56 -5.06
C TYR A 91 -5.93 -6.39 -4.12
N THR A 92 -6.35 -5.25 -4.64
CA THR A 92 -6.62 -4.00 -3.87
C THR A 92 -7.73 -4.13 -2.81
N GLY A 93 -8.36 -5.30 -2.69
CA GLY A 93 -9.30 -5.72 -1.63
C GLY A 93 -8.80 -5.56 -0.19
N ASN A 94 -7.49 -5.45 0.03
CA ASN A 94 -6.90 -5.26 1.35
C ASN A 94 -5.90 -4.10 1.39
N LEU A 95 -5.64 -3.58 2.58
CA LEU A 95 -4.85 -2.37 2.77
C LEU A 95 -3.44 -2.45 2.17
N PHE A 96 -2.76 -3.60 2.31
CA PHE A 96 -1.40 -3.75 1.76
C PHE A 96 -1.40 -3.53 0.26
N HIS A 97 -2.29 -4.22 -0.45
CA HIS A 97 -2.36 -4.14 -1.91
C HIS A 97 -3.00 -2.85 -2.40
N ALA A 98 -3.97 -2.27 -1.70
CA ALA A 98 -4.49 -0.96 -2.05
C ALA A 98 -3.39 0.11 -2.08
N PHE A 99 -2.45 0.06 -1.13
CA PHE A 99 -1.28 0.95 -1.14
C PHE A 99 -0.22 0.52 -2.15
N ASN A 100 0.13 -0.77 -2.18
CA ASN A 100 1.23 -1.29 -2.99
C ASN A 100 0.94 -1.32 -4.50
N ASP A 101 -0.28 -1.71 -4.88
CA ASP A 101 -0.70 -1.94 -6.25
C ASP A 101 -1.61 -0.81 -6.78
N GLY A 102 -2.01 0.14 -5.92
CA GLY A 102 -2.91 1.25 -6.26
C GLY A 102 -2.32 2.62 -5.92
N LEU A 103 -2.39 3.02 -4.66
CA LEU A 103 -2.14 4.42 -4.24
C LEU A 103 -0.70 4.89 -4.41
N ILE A 104 0.30 4.06 -4.06
CA ILE A 104 1.71 4.40 -4.30
C ILE A 104 2.01 4.46 -5.80
N PRO A 105 1.63 3.45 -6.63
CA PRO A 105 1.77 3.53 -8.08
C PRO A 105 1.05 4.72 -8.72
N LEU A 106 -0.15 5.08 -8.24
CA LEU A 106 -0.88 6.28 -8.66
C LEU A 106 -0.09 7.55 -8.35
N PHE A 107 0.44 7.67 -7.13
CA PHE A 107 1.27 8.80 -6.75
C PHE A 107 2.55 8.91 -7.59
N ILE A 108 3.21 7.78 -7.88
CA ILE A 108 4.38 7.75 -8.77
C ILE A 108 4.00 8.24 -10.16
N THR A 109 2.92 7.69 -10.73
CA THR A 109 2.46 8.03 -12.09
C THR A 109 2.09 9.50 -12.20
N ALA A 110 1.33 10.03 -11.24
CA ALA A 110 0.99 11.44 -11.16
C ALA A 110 2.24 12.31 -11.05
N SER A 111 3.20 11.93 -10.19
CA SER A 111 4.46 12.67 -10.02
C SER A 111 5.37 12.65 -11.24
N SER A 112 5.22 11.67 -12.13
CA SER A 112 6.01 11.53 -13.36
C SER A 112 5.43 12.31 -14.53
N PHE A 113 4.11 12.32 -14.70
CA PHE A 113 3.45 12.91 -15.87
C PHE A 113 2.74 14.24 -15.59
N TYR A 114 2.28 14.45 -14.36
CA TYR A 114 1.40 15.56 -14.00
C TYR A 114 1.89 16.24 -12.70
N PRO A 115 3.12 16.80 -12.70
CA PRO A 115 3.76 17.33 -11.50
C PRO A 115 2.99 18.48 -10.83
N ASP A 116 2.18 19.21 -11.60
CA ASP A 116 1.33 20.31 -11.12
C ASP A 116 0.04 19.82 -10.43
N GLY A 117 -0.22 18.51 -10.44
CA GLY A 117 -1.39 17.89 -9.80
C GLY A 117 -2.72 18.15 -10.52
N ASP A 118 -2.67 18.60 -11.78
CA ASP A 118 -3.84 18.84 -12.61
C ASP A 118 -4.09 17.66 -13.56
N PHE A 119 -4.82 16.66 -13.06
CA PHE A 119 -5.22 15.48 -13.83
C PHE A 119 -6.51 14.90 -13.29
N ILE A 120 -7.27 14.21 -14.13
CA ILE A 120 -8.50 13.52 -13.78
C ILE A 120 -8.19 12.05 -13.55
N ILE A 121 -8.75 11.51 -12.49
CA ILE A 121 -8.64 10.09 -12.18
C ILE A 121 -9.79 9.36 -12.88
N VAL A 122 -9.45 8.38 -13.71
CA VAL A 122 -10.38 7.43 -14.32
C VAL A 122 -10.10 6.05 -13.73
N VAL A 123 -11.11 5.41 -13.15
CA VAL A 123 -10.93 4.13 -12.44
C VAL A 123 -11.86 3.07 -12.98
N SER A 124 -11.32 1.89 -13.29
CA SER A 124 -12.09 0.68 -13.54
C SER A 124 -12.20 -0.15 -12.25
N GLU A 125 -13.28 -0.93 -12.14
CA GLU A 125 -13.54 -1.82 -10.99
C GLU A 125 -13.63 -1.03 -9.65
N PHE A 126 -14.18 0.19 -9.71
CA PHE A 126 -14.20 1.16 -8.60
C PHE A 126 -15.36 0.94 -7.61
N HIS A 127 -15.26 -0.14 -6.84
CA HIS A 127 -16.28 -0.49 -5.83
C HIS A 127 -16.49 0.61 -4.78
N ASP A 128 -17.75 0.80 -4.34
CA ASP A 128 -18.14 1.86 -3.38
C ASP A 128 -17.34 1.83 -2.08
N TRP A 129 -17.04 0.63 -1.57
CA TRP A 129 -16.26 0.46 -0.34
C TRP A 129 -14.80 0.91 -0.51
N TRP A 130 -14.22 0.76 -1.71
CA TRP A 130 -12.85 1.19 -2.00
C TRP A 130 -12.83 2.72 -2.15
N GLN A 131 -13.76 3.25 -2.95
CA GLN A 131 -13.97 4.68 -3.12
C GLN A 131 -14.10 5.40 -1.78
N SER A 132 -15.02 4.93 -0.92
CA SER A 132 -15.29 5.55 0.37
C SER A 132 -14.09 5.48 1.32
N LYS A 133 -13.33 4.39 1.27
CA LYS A 133 -12.19 4.16 2.17
C LYS A 133 -10.97 5.03 1.86
N TYR A 134 -10.77 5.39 0.59
CA TYR A 134 -9.60 6.13 0.12
C TYR A 134 -9.92 7.53 -0.41
N ALA A 135 -11.17 7.99 -0.22
CA ALA A 135 -11.67 9.25 -0.75
C ALA A 135 -10.79 10.45 -0.38
N GLU A 136 -10.33 10.54 0.87
CA GLU A 136 -9.50 11.65 1.35
C GLU A 136 -8.13 11.69 0.64
N ILE A 137 -7.53 10.53 0.37
CA ILE A 137 -6.25 10.43 -0.36
C ILE A 137 -6.46 10.88 -1.82
N LEU A 138 -7.50 10.34 -2.48
CA LEU A 138 -7.77 10.64 -3.90
C LEU A 138 -8.08 12.12 -4.11
N LYS A 139 -8.81 12.74 -3.17
CA LYS A 139 -9.12 14.18 -3.19
C LYS A 139 -7.88 15.07 -3.05
N VAL A 140 -6.83 14.59 -2.38
CA VAL A 140 -5.55 15.32 -2.31
C VAL A 140 -4.71 15.11 -3.56
N LEU A 141 -4.79 13.93 -4.18
CA LEU A 141 -4.10 13.62 -5.44
C LEU A 141 -4.66 14.41 -6.62
N SER A 142 -5.98 14.52 -6.72
CA SER A 142 -6.66 15.28 -7.76
C SER A 142 -7.82 16.08 -7.18
N LYS A 143 -7.92 17.35 -7.60
CA LYS A 143 -9.03 18.24 -7.27
C LYS A 143 -10.30 17.96 -8.09
N HIS A 144 -10.18 17.14 -9.13
CA HIS A 144 -11.25 16.89 -10.10
C HIS A 144 -12.14 15.72 -9.66
N PRO A 145 -13.43 15.71 -10.09
CA PRO A 145 -14.27 14.53 -9.90
C PRO A 145 -13.68 13.29 -10.56
N ILE A 146 -13.80 12.15 -9.89
CA ILE A 146 -13.32 10.86 -10.39
C ILE A 146 -14.34 10.30 -11.39
N VAL A 147 -13.86 9.84 -12.54
CA VAL A 147 -14.67 9.11 -13.53
C VAL A 147 -14.57 7.62 -13.23
N ALA A 148 -15.68 6.99 -12.87
CA ALA A 148 -15.74 5.57 -12.55
C ALA A 148 -16.39 4.80 -13.71
N LEU A 149 -15.62 3.97 -14.43
CA LEU A 149 -16.05 3.39 -15.70
C LEU A 149 -17.37 2.61 -15.60
N GLU A 150 -17.55 1.83 -14.53
CA GLU A 150 -18.74 1.00 -14.34
C GLU A 150 -19.96 1.78 -13.83
N LYS A 151 -19.80 3.06 -13.50
CA LYS A 151 -20.88 3.93 -12.97
C LYS A 151 -21.18 5.12 -13.87
N ASP A 152 -20.54 5.18 -15.05
CA ASP A 152 -20.71 6.27 -16.00
C ASP A 152 -21.18 5.72 -17.35
N ASN A 153 -21.98 6.50 -18.05
CA ASN A 153 -22.49 6.21 -19.39
C ASN A 153 -22.26 7.36 -20.37
N ALA A 154 -21.76 8.51 -19.90
CA ALA A 154 -21.44 9.64 -20.73
C ALA A 154 -20.04 9.47 -21.32
N THR A 155 -19.86 9.89 -22.57
CA THR A 155 -18.54 9.94 -23.18
C THR A 155 -17.74 11.13 -22.64
N HIS A 156 -16.48 10.91 -22.31
CA HIS A 156 -15.59 11.94 -21.77
C HIS A 156 -14.45 12.25 -22.73
N CYS A 157 -14.16 13.53 -22.93
CA CYS A 157 -13.04 13.96 -23.76
C CYS A 157 -11.94 14.55 -22.93
N PHE A 158 -10.72 14.10 -23.18
CA PHE A 158 -9.52 14.55 -22.50
C PHE A 158 -8.51 15.09 -23.52
N PRO A 159 -7.65 16.05 -23.14
CA PRO A 159 -6.57 16.53 -24.01
C PRO A 159 -5.45 15.49 -24.20
N SER A 160 -5.30 14.56 -23.25
CA SER A 160 -4.39 13.41 -23.29
C SER A 160 -4.75 12.40 -22.18
N ALA A 161 -4.19 11.20 -22.24
CA ALA A 161 -4.40 10.18 -21.21
C ALA A 161 -3.19 9.28 -20.97
N THR A 162 -2.99 8.85 -19.72
CA THR A 162 -2.01 7.84 -19.31
C THR A 162 -2.74 6.64 -18.73
N LEU A 163 -2.61 5.47 -19.36
CA LEU A 163 -3.27 4.24 -18.97
C LEU A 163 -2.25 3.26 -18.35
N GLY A 164 -2.52 2.83 -17.12
CA GLY A 164 -1.62 2.02 -16.31
C GLY A 164 -0.94 2.82 -15.21
N LEU A 165 -0.33 2.11 -14.26
CA LEU A 165 0.38 2.69 -13.13
C LEU A 165 1.84 2.25 -13.10
N ILE A 166 2.74 3.20 -12.89
CA ILE A 166 4.17 2.95 -12.68
C ILE A 166 4.41 2.36 -11.29
N ALA A 167 5.11 1.23 -11.21
CA ALA A 167 5.52 0.62 -9.96
C ALA A 167 7.03 0.34 -9.90
N HIS A 168 7.68 0.83 -8.85
CA HIS A 168 9.11 0.64 -8.59
C HIS A 168 9.43 -0.62 -7.77
N GLY A 169 8.41 -1.39 -7.39
CA GLY A 169 8.52 -2.58 -6.56
C GLY A 169 7.63 -2.48 -5.33
N PHE A 170 7.85 -3.38 -4.36
CA PHE A 170 7.00 -3.43 -3.18
C PHE A 170 7.24 -2.23 -2.25
N MET A 171 6.16 -1.51 -1.93
CA MET A 171 6.08 -0.43 -0.95
C MET A 171 7.26 0.57 -1.03
N THR A 172 7.64 0.94 -2.25
CA THR A 172 8.84 1.74 -2.51
C THR A 172 8.58 2.79 -3.58
N ILE A 173 9.30 3.90 -3.46
CA ILE A 173 9.38 4.97 -4.45
C ILE A 173 10.87 5.21 -4.69
N ASP A 174 11.34 4.90 -5.89
CA ASP A 174 12.71 5.20 -6.30
C ASP A 174 12.74 6.62 -6.92
N PRO A 175 13.34 7.61 -6.24
CA PRO A 175 13.42 8.97 -6.76
C PRO A 175 14.26 9.09 -8.02
N THR A 176 15.16 8.14 -8.30
CA THR A 176 16.01 8.17 -9.50
C THR A 176 15.23 7.84 -10.77
N LEU A 177 14.03 7.27 -10.64
CA LEU A 177 13.15 6.87 -11.73
C LEU A 177 12.00 7.86 -11.96
N ILE A 178 11.92 8.96 -11.19
CA ILE A 178 10.86 9.98 -11.29
C ILE A 178 11.50 11.33 -11.62
N PRO A 179 11.06 12.05 -12.67
CA PRO A 179 11.57 13.37 -13.00
C PRO A 179 11.55 14.37 -11.83
N THR A 180 10.52 14.30 -10.99
CA THR A 180 10.34 15.16 -9.82
C THR A 180 11.09 14.69 -8.57
N SER A 181 11.83 13.58 -8.64
CA SER A 181 12.61 13.02 -7.52
C SER A 181 11.78 12.80 -6.24
N LYS A 182 10.47 12.53 -6.38
CA LYS A 182 9.60 12.27 -5.23
C LYS A 182 10.02 10.98 -4.51
N THR A 183 9.75 10.94 -3.22
CA THR A 183 10.18 9.87 -2.30
C THR A 183 8.99 9.36 -1.50
N LEU A 184 9.19 8.27 -0.75
CA LEU A 184 8.15 7.76 0.15
C LEU A 184 7.77 8.77 1.25
N MET A 185 8.69 9.65 1.66
CA MET A 185 8.38 10.78 2.55
C MET A 185 7.33 11.73 1.94
N HIS A 186 7.47 12.09 0.66
CA HIS A 186 6.48 12.94 -0.02
C HIS A 186 5.10 12.26 -0.11
N PHE A 187 5.07 10.94 -0.30
CA PHE A 187 3.81 10.20 -0.22
C PHE A 187 3.21 10.24 1.19
N ARG A 188 4.03 10.13 2.24
CA ARG A 188 3.57 10.30 3.63
C ARG A 188 3.06 11.71 3.92
N ASP A 189 3.64 12.74 3.32
CA ASP A 189 3.13 14.12 3.43
C ASP A 189 1.77 14.27 2.73
N LEU A 190 1.53 13.53 1.64
CA LEU A 190 0.22 13.44 1.02
C LEU A 190 -0.81 12.79 1.96
N LEU A 191 -0.44 11.72 2.67
CA LEU A 191 -1.29 11.10 3.68
C LEU A 191 -1.58 12.04 4.86
N GLU A 192 -0.56 12.79 5.31
CA GLU A 192 -0.71 13.82 6.33
C GLU A 192 -1.72 14.88 5.88
N LYS A 193 -1.58 15.41 4.67
CA LYS A 193 -2.53 16.37 4.10
C LYS A 193 -3.95 15.79 4.00
N ALA A 194 -4.10 14.53 3.58
CA ALA A 194 -5.41 13.89 3.46
C ALA A 194 -6.11 13.73 4.82
N TYR A 195 -5.38 13.35 5.86
CA TYR A 195 -5.98 12.97 7.14
C TYR A 195 -5.96 14.07 8.21
N THR A 196 -5.28 15.19 7.98
CA THR A 196 -5.28 16.35 8.90
C THR A 196 -6.25 17.45 8.49
N GLN A 197 -6.75 17.46 7.25
CA GLN A 197 -7.68 18.49 6.77
C GLN A 197 -9.09 18.40 7.41
N ASN A 198 -9.47 17.25 7.95
CA ASN A 198 -10.72 17.03 8.68
C ASN A 198 -10.42 16.39 10.05
N PRO A 199 -9.91 17.14 11.03
CA PRO A 199 -9.59 16.57 12.34
C PRO A 199 -10.89 16.20 13.05
N ILE A 200 -11.29 14.92 12.96
CA ILE A 200 -12.39 14.35 13.76
C ILE A 200 -12.00 14.35 15.25
N LEU A 201 -10.70 14.38 15.56
CA LEU A 201 -10.19 14.37 16.92
C LEU A 201 -9.34 15.61 17.21
N PRO A 202 -9.57 16.30 18.34
CA PRO A 202 -8.61 17.28 18.83
C PRO A 202 -7.27 16.59 19.06
N SER A 203 -6.19 17.23 18.61
CA SER A 203 -4.84 16.81 19.01
C SER A 203 -4.80 16.75 20.54
N PRO A 204 -4.30 15.66 21.16
CA PRO A 204 -4.21 15.59 22.61
C PRO A 204 -3.39 16.79 23.11
N PRO A 205 -3.82 17.47 24.19
CA PRO A 205 -3.14 18.66 24.68
C PRO A 205 -1.64 18.39 24.83
N LEU A 206 -0.81 19.32 24.37
CA LEU A 206 0.62 19.37 24.71
C LEU A 206 0.77 19.82 26.18
N ASP A 207 0.09 19.15 27.12
CA ASP A 207 0.31 19.45 28.53
C ASP A 207 1.73 19.03 28.92
N PRO A 208 2.53 19.95 29.48
CA PRO A 208 3.89 19.69 29.92
C PRO A 208 3.85 18.88 31.23
N LYS A 209 3.45 17.60 31.15
CA LYS A 209 3.62 16.69 32.27
C LYS A 209 5.09 16.24 32.34
N PRO A 210 5.74 16.35 33.51
CA PRO A 210 7.02 15.70 33.74
C PRO A 210 6.78 14.19 33.62
N GLU A 211 7.56 13.52 32.77
CA GLU A 211 7.51 12.06 32.52
C GLU A 211 6.36 11.50 31.66
N ARG A 212 6.13 12.07 30.46
CA ARG A 212 5.38 11.32 29.43
C ARG A 212 6.06 9.98 29.11
N ARG A 213 5.30 8.90 29.23
CA ARG A 213 5.65 7.54 28.77
C ARG A 213 5.55 7.47 27.24
N PRO A 214 6.45 6.77 26.54
CA PRO A 214 6.29 6.55 25.11
C PRO A 214 5.01 5.74 24.84
N ARG A 215 4.18 6.24 23.94
CA ARG A 215 3.02 5.53 23.38
C ARG A 215 3.47 4.45 22.41
N LEU A 216 3.03 3.21 22.64
CA LEU A 216 3.29 2.03 21.84
C LEU A 216 1.96 1.47 21.31
N VAL A 217 1.85 1.30 20.00
CA VAL A 217 0.72 0.63 19.36
C VAL A 217 1.11 -0.81 19.04
N LEU A 218 0.41 -1.76 19.66
CA LEU A 218 0.49 -3.18 19.31
C LEU A 218 -0.59 -3.47 18.27
N THR A 219 -0.18 -3.73 17.03
CA THR A 219 -1.09 -4.09 15.95
C THR A 219 -1.35 -5.60 15.93
N CYS A 220 -2.62 -5.96 15.93
CA CYS A 220 -3.07 -7.36 15.90
C CYS A 220 -4.15 -7.54 14.83
N ARG A 221 -4.42 -8.79 14.46
CA ARG A 221 -5.63 -9.11 13.68
C ARG A 221 -6.81 -9.27 14.64
N GLY A 222 -8.02 -9.00 14.14
CA GLY A 222 -9.25 -9.24 14.89
C GLY A 222 -9.42 -10.71 15.28
N ASN A 223 -10.27 -10.96 16.27
CA ASN A 223 -10.52 -12.30 16.81
C ASN A 223 -11.18 -13.25 15.79
N ASP A 224 -11.77 -12.71 14.73
CA ASP A 224 -12.37 -13.41 13.59
C ASP A 224 -11.33 -14.00 12.62
N VAL A 225 -10.04 -13.68 12.79
CA VAL A 225 -8.95 -14.15 11.91
C VAL A 225 -8.01 -15.09 12.66
N SER A 226 -7.89 -16.34 12.21
CA SER A 226 -7.12 -17.41 12.88
C SER A 226 -5.61 -17.39 12.63
N SER A 227 -5.09 -16.39 11.91
CA SER A 227 -3.70 -16.37 11.42
C SER A 227 -2.89 -15.18 11.93
N ARG A 228 -1.58 -15.39 12.13
CA ARG A 228 -0.59 -14.37 12.54
C ARG A 228 -0.93 -13.68 13.86
N ARG A 229 -1.55 -14.43 14.76
CA ARG A 229 -1.91 -13.99 16.12
C ARG A 229 -0.73 -14.15 17.07
N ILE A 230 -0.68 -13.28 18.08
CA ILE A 230 0.15 -13.48 19.26
C ILE A 230 -0.67 -14.30 20.26
N LEU A 231 -0.30 -15.56 20.48
CA LEU A 231 -1.06 -16.51 21.30
C LEU A 231 -1.05 -16.12 22.79
N ASN A 232 0.02 -15.47 23.24
CA ASN A 232 0.16 -14.96 24.61
C ASN A 232 0.13 -13.44 24.68
N GLN A 233 -0.86 -12.83 24.00
CA GLN A 233 -0.95 -11.39 23.83
C GLN A 233 -1.01 -10.62 25.16
N ASP A 234 -1.79 -11.09 26.13
CA ASP A 234 -2.00 -10.36 27.39
C ASP A 234 -0.71 -10.27 28.22
N GLU A 235 0.08 -11.35 28.23
CA GLU A 235 1.40 -11.39 28.86
C GLU A 235 2.38 -10.44 28.16
N VAL A 236 2.33 -10.38 26.83
CA VAL A 236 3.15 -9.45 26.04
C VAL A 236 2.78 -7.99 26.34
N ILE A 237 1.49 -7.67 26.42
CA ILE A 237 1.00 -6.34 26.81
C ILE A 237 1.48 -5.99 28.22
N GLN A 238 1.42 -6.94 29.16
CA GLN A 238 1.88 -6.74 30.52
C GLN A 238 3.38 -6.41 30.56
N VAL A 239 4.21 -7.14 29.80
CA VAL A 239 5.65 -6.83 29.67
C VAL A 239 5.88 -5.43 29.07
N MET A 240 5.12 -5.01 28.07
CA MET A 240 5.22 -3.66 27.50
C MET A 240 4.90 -2.57 28.54
N LYS A 241 3.85 -2.77 29.34
CA LYS A 241 3.47 -1.84 30.42
C LYS A 241 4.54 -1.77 31.52
N GLU A 242 5.10 -2.92 31.91
CA GLU A 242 6.17 -3.00 32.92
C GLU A 242 7.47 -2.32 32.48
N ILE A 243 7.78 -2.33 31.18
CA ILE A 243 8.92 -1.57 30.63
C ILE A 243 8.67 -0.05 30.72
N GLY A 244 7.41 0.38 30.78
CA GLY A 244 7.01 1.77 30.94
C GLY A 244 6.34 2.38 29.71
N PHE A 245 5.87 1.57 28.75
CA PHE A 245 5.06 2.07 27.63
C PHE A 245 3.62 2.39 28.05
N ASP A 246 3.03 3.37 27.38
CA ASP A 246 1.57 3.51 27.29
C ASP A 246 1.08 2.70 26.09
N VAL A 247 0.37 1.60 26.34
CA VAL A 247 0.10 0.56 25.33
C VAL A 247 -1.31 0.69 24.77
N ILE A 248 -1.40 0.81 23.45
CA ILE A 248 -2.65 0.82 22.68
C ILE A 248 -2.69 -0.45 21.85
N VAL A 249 -3.77 -1.23 21.97
CA VAL A 249 -4.01 -2.39 21.10
C VAL A 249 -4.82 -1.93 19.90
N PHE A 250 -4.28 -2.10 18.70
CA PHE A 250 -4.93 -1.72 17.46
C PHE A 250 -5.28 -2.97 16.64
N GLN A 251 -6.58 -3.20 16.48
CA GLN A 251 -7.14 -4.34 15.73
C GLN A 251 -8.03 -3.83 14.60
N PRO A 252 -7.44 -3.41 13.46
CA PRO A 252 -8.22 -2.85 12.37
C PRO A 252 -9.03 -3.92 11.66
N ASN A 253 -10.21 -3.53 11.21
CA ASN A 253 -11.08 -4.30 10.33
C ASN A 253 -11.35 -3.51 9.03
N ARG A 254 -12.22 -4.03 8.16
CA ARG A 254 -12.52 -3.39 6.87
C ARG A 254 -13.11 -1.98 6.99
N TYR A 255 -13.80 -1.69 8.10
CA TYR A 255 -14.47 -0.41 8.40
C TYR A 255 -13.63 0.55 9.23
N THR A 256 -12.44 0.15 9.68
CA THR A 256 -11.56 1.06 10.44
C THR A 256 -11.24 2.30 9.61
N SER A 257 -11.53 3.46 10.20
CA SER A 257 -11.22 4.76 9.61
C SER A 257 -9.72 4.93 9.46
N LEU A 258 -9.28 5.31 8.25
CA LEU A 258 -7.87 5.56 8.00
C LEU A 258 -7.39 6.86 8.64
N SER A 259 -8.26 7.87 8.78
CA SER A 259 -7.91 9.12 9.45
C SER A 259 -7.69 8.93 10.95
N GLU A 260 -8.51 8.11 11.62
CA GLU A 260 -8.33 7.74 13.03
C GLU A 260 -7.07 6.90 13.23
N ALA A 261 -6.85 5.91 12.36
CA ALA A 261 -5.64 5.10 12.38
C ALA A 261 -4.39 5.96 12.16
N TYR A 262 -4.45 6.93 11.24
CA TYR A 262 -3.38 7.90 11.01
C TYR A 262 -3.12 8.74 12.25
N ALA A 263 -4.14 9.36 12.84
CA ALA A 263 -3.99 10.18 14.05
C ALA A 263 -3.38 9.39 15.21
N MET A 264 -3.83 8.14 15.43
CA MET A 264 -3.30 7.26 16.48
C MET A 264 -1.82 6.93 16.26
N LEU A 265 -1.44 6.52 15.05
CA LEU A 265 -0.07 6.08 14.76
C LEU A 265 0.90 7.24 14.62
N ASN A 266 0.48 8.34 13.99
CA ASN A 266 1.29 9.55 13.86
C ASN A 266 1.58 10.18 15.24
N SER A 267 0.67 10.03 16.21
CA SER A 267 0.86 10.47 17.60
C SER A 267 1.56 9.44 18.51
N SER A 268 1.99 8.30 17.96
CA SER A 268 2.67 7.22 18.69
C SER A 268 4.16 7.17 18.40
N HIS A 269 4.93 6.60 19.33
CA HIS A 269 6.40 6.55 19.26
C HIS A 269 6.91 5.18 18.83
N VAL A 270 6.14 4.13 19.11
CA VAL A 270 6.47 2.75 18.75
C VAL A 270 5.25 2.08 18.12
N MET A 271 5.46 1.33 17.05
CA MET A 271 4.49 0.38 16.52
C MET A 271 5.11 -1.01 16.51
N VAL A 272 4.38 -2.00 16.99
CA VAL A 272 4.81 -3.40 17.09
C VAL A 272 3.75 -4.30 16.47
N GLY A 273 4.16 -5.29 15.67
CA GLY A 273 3.22 -6.31 15.21
C GLY A 273 3.88 -7.45 14.45
N VAL A 274 3.13 -8.53 14.28
CA VAL A 274 3.54 -9.69 13.48
C VAL A 274 3.50 -9.33 12.00
N HIS A 275 4.47 -9.79 11.21
CA HIS A 275 4.50 -9.63 9.76
C HIS A 275 3.10 -9.87 9.17
N GLY A 276 2.51 -8.91 8.45
CA GLY A 276 1.19 -9.08 7.82
C GLY A 276 -0.02 -9.00 8.76
N ALA A 277 0.16 -8.59 10.02
CA ALA A 277 -0.90 -8.25 10.96
C ALA A 277 -1.11 -6.73 11.02
N ALA A 278 -1.66 -6.17 9.93
CA ALA A 278 -1.95 -4.75 9.77
C ALA A 278 -0.73 -3.80 9.71
N LEU A 279 0.46 -4.34 9.42
CA LEU A 279 1.70 -3.56 9.40
C LEU A 279 1.79 -2.49 8.30
N THR A 280 0.94 -2.52 7.28
CA THR A 280 0.86 -1.45 6.26
C THR A 280 0.62 -0.08 6.88
N HIS A 281 -0.07 -0.01 8.02
CA HIS A 281 -0.28 1.25 8.73
C HIS A 281 1.03 1.88 9.26
N ALA A 282 2.17 1.19 9.18
CA ALA A 282 3.48 1.81 9.42
C ALA A 282 3.75 3.02 8.49
N LEU A 283 3.04 3.13 7.35
CA LEU A 283 3.04 4.33 6.50
C LEU A 283 2.58 5.61 7.22
N PHE A 284 1.84 5.46 8.33
CA PHE A 284 1.30 6.58 9.11
C PHE A 284 2.21 7.00 10.27
N LEU A 285 3.33 6.30 10.48
CA LEU A 285 4.30 6.69 11.50
C LEU A 285 5.00 7.99 11.09
N ARG A 286 5.29 8.82 12.08
CA ARG A 286 6.18 9.97 11.89
C ARG A 286 7.64 9.51 11.79
N PRO A 287 8.49 10.23 11.05
CA PRO A 287 9.92 9.95 11.01
C PRO A 287 10.49 9.83 12.43
N ARG A 288 11.47 8.95 12.58
CA ARG A 288 12.20 8.64 13.83
C ARG A 288 11.39 7.87 14.88
N SER A 289 10.10 7.62 14.68
CA SER A 289 9.37 6.58 15.43
C SER A 289 10.04 5.22 15.27
N VAL A 290 9.71 4.29 16.15
CA VAL A 290 10.23 2.91 16.12
C VAL A 290 9.17 1.99 15.53
N PHE A 291 9.56 1.22 14.52
CA PHE A 291 8.73 0.18 13.95
C PHE A 291 9.38 -1.18 14.22
N MET A 292 8.79 -1.96 15.12
CA MET A 292 9.24 -3.30 15.47
C MET A 292 8.35 -4.35 14.81
N GLN A 293 8.96 -5.19 13.98
CA GLN A 293 8.30 -6.29 13.33
C GLN A 293 8.67 -7.62 13.99
N VAL A 294 7.67 -8.36 14.44
CA VAL A 294 7.84 -9.79 14.74
C VAL A 294 7.84 -10.53 13.40
N VAL A 295 8.91 -11.26 13.11
CA VAL A 295 9.13 -11.96 11.83
C VAL A 295 8.92 -13.46 12.06
N PRO A 296 7.80 -14.03 11.55
CA PRO A 296 7.57 -15.47 11.55
C PRO A 296 8.60 -16.23 10.70
N ILE A 297 8.68 -17.54 10.93
CA ILE A 297 9.55 -18.44 10.16
C ILE A 297 9.19 -18.36 8.68
N GLY A 298 10.20 -18.29 7.82
CA GLY A 298 10.04 -18.30 6.36
C GLY A 298 9.51 -17.00 5.78
N THR A 299 9.49 -15.91 6.55
CA THR A 299 8.98 -14.61 6.09
C THR A 299 10.04 -13.51 6.08
N GLU A 300 11.32 -13.86 6.23
CA GLU A 300 12.44 -12.92 6.32
C GLU A 300 12.59 -12.08 5.04
N TRP A 301 12.54 -12.72 3.88
CA TRP A 301 12.61 -12.01 2.59
C TRP A 301 11.41 -11.06 2.43
N ALA A 302 10.22 -11.48 2.88
CA ALA A 302 9.01 -10.69 2.79
C ALA A 302 9.05 -9.51 3.78
N ALA A 303 9.59 -9.71 4.98
CA ALA A 303 9.78 -8.65 5.98
C ALA A 303 10.67 -7.54 5.42
N ASP A 304 11.77 -7.92 4.75
CA ASP A 304 12.65 -6.99 4.06
C ASP A 304 11.92 -6.26 2.92
N ALA A 305 11.35 -7.03 1.97
CA ALA A 305 10.74 -6.51 0.77
C ALA A 305 9.52 -5.61 1.04
N PHE A 306 8.71 -5.92 2.05
CA PHE A 306 7.43 -5.25 2.28
C PHE A 306 7.49 -4.14 3.33
N TYR A 307 8.29 -4.29 4.39
CA TYR A 307 8.20 -3.43 5.58
C TYR A 307 9.50 -2.74 5.95
N ARG A 308 10.67 -3.38 5.77
CA ARG A 308 11.95 -2.69 5.97
C ARG A 308 12.11 -1.53 5.00
N ARG A 309 11.65 -1.68 3.75
CA ARG A 309 11.66 -0.60 2.74
C ARG A 309 10.81 0.58 3.13
N ILE A 310 9.61 0.35 3.68
CA ILE A 310 8.78 1.41 4.26
C ILE A 310 9.59 2.13 5.35
N ALA A 311 10.20 1.36 6.23
CA ALA A 311 10.90 1.94 7.37
C ALA A 311 12.07 2.84 6.94
N LYS A 312 12.86 2.38 5.97
CA LYS A 312 13.95 3.15 5.36
C LYS A 312 13.41 4.40 4.64
N GLY A 313 12.37 4.24 3.82
CA GLY A 313 11.79 5.33 3.03
C GLY A 313 11.13 6.43 3.87
N LEU A 314 10.67 6.10 5.08
CA LEU A 314 10.07 7.05 6.03
C LEU A 314 11.02 7.52 7.14
N ASN A 315 12.28 7.08 7.11
CA ASN A 315 13.26 7.37 8.16
C ASN A 315 12.76 6.98 9.57
N VAL A 316 12.12 5.83 9.69
CA VAL A 316 11.71 5.25 10.98
C VAL A 316 12.69 4.16 11.41
N ASN A 317 12.91 4.04 12.71
CA ASN A 317 13.84 3.08 13.29
C ASN A 317 13.24 1.67 13.22
N TYR A 318 13.77 0.84 12.33
CA TYR A 318 13.27 -0.52 12.12
C TYR A 318 13.96 -1.55 13.02
N LEU A 319 13.17 -2.36 13.72
CA LEU A 319 13.64 -3.45 14.56
C LEU A 319 12.96 -4.75 14.16
N GLU A 320 13.72 -5.85 14.10
CA GLU A 320 13.16 -7.18 13.86
C GLU A 320 13.26 -8.04 15.12
N TYR A 321 12.17 -8.70 15.46
CA TYR A 321 12.15 -9.83 16.37
C TYR A 321 11.89 -11.11 15.57
N LYS A 322 12.97 -11.80 15.18
CA LYS A 322 12.87 -13.09 14.50
C LYS A 322 12.54 -14.17 15.52
N ILE A 323 11.41 -14.84 15.30
CA ILE A 323 10.96 -15.90 16.20
C ILE A 323 11.85 -17.13 16.05
N ARG A 324 11.91 -17.96 17.09
CA ARG A 324 12.47 -19.31 17.02
C ARG A 324 11.39 -20.31 16.63
N VAL A 325 11.81 -21.54 16.31
CA VAL A 325 10.91 -22.66 16.03
C VAL A 325 9.93 -22.89 17.19
N GLU A 326 10.42 -22.80 18.43
CA GLU A 326 9.60 -23.00 19.63
C GLU A 326 8.53 -21.93 19.87
N GLU A 327 8.66 -20.78 19.22
CA GLU A 327 7.69 -19.69 19.29
C GLU A 327 6.64 -19.76 18.16
N SER A 328 6.76 -20.71 17.23
CA SER A 328 5.85 -20.87 16.10
C SER A 328 4.83 -21.97 16.35
N SER A 329 3.56 -21.71 16.08
CA SER A 329 2.51 -22.75 16.10
C SER A 329 2.73 -23.84 15.05
N LEU A 330 3.58 -23.60 14.04
CA LEU A 330 3.92 -24.62 13.05
C LEU A 330 4.72 -25.78 13.67
N MET A 331 5.40 -25.56 14.80
CA MET A 331 6.15 -26.60 15.50
C MET A 331 5.23 -27.74 15.94
N GLU A 332 4.05 -27.43 16.48
CA GLU A 332 3.06 -28.44 16.90
C GLU A 332 2.53 -29.24 15.70
N LYS A 333 2.41 -28.59 14.53
CA LYS A 333 1.86 -29.20 13.32
C LYS A 333 2.85 -30.08 12.56
N TYR A 334 4.10 -29.63 12.44
CA TYR A 334 5.10 -30.25 11.56
C TYR A 334 6.24 -30.94 12.31
N GLY A 335 6.40 -30.66 13.61
CA GLY A 335 7.54 -31.09 14.41
C GLY A 335 8.74 -30.17 14.25
N LYS A 336 9.55 -30.06 15.31
CA LYS A 336 10.72 -29.17 15.39
C LYS A 336 11.77 -29.42 14.30
N ASP A 337 11.94 -30.68 13.89
CA ASP A 337 12.98 -31.10 12.95
C ASP A 337 12.58 -31.01 11.47
N ASN A 338 11.35 -30.56 11.18
CA ASN A 338 10.86 -30.43 9.82
C ASN A 338 11.64 -29.38 9.02
N MET A 339 11.98 -29.69 7.76
CA MET A 339 12.69 -28.76 6.87
C MET A 339 11.94 -27.44 6.66
N LEU A 340 10.61 -27.45 6.72
CA LEU A 340 9.79 -26.22 6.67
C LEU A 340 10.15 -25.23 7.77
N LEU A 341 10.65 -25.70 8.92
CA LEU A 341 10.99 -24.86 10.06
C LEU A 341 12.50 -24.64 10.21
N LYS A 342 13.30 -25.67 9.92
CA LYS A 342 14.77 -25.63 10.03
C LYS A 342 15.43 -24.85 8.91
N ASP A 343 14.98 -25.02 7.67
CA ASP A 343 15.54 -24.31 6.51
C ASP A 343 14.43 -23.86 5.55
N PRO A 344 13.66 -22.83 5.95
CA PRO A 344 12.64 -22.26 5.08
C PRO A 344 13.22 -21.76 3.76
N SER A 345 14.47 -21.28 3.77
CA SER A 345 15.13 -20.76 2.56
C SER A 345 15.35 -21.85 1.51
N ALA A 346 15.75 -23.07 1.92
CA ALA A 346 15.87 -24.20 1.00
C ALA A 346 14.53 -24.63 0.39
N VAL A 347 13.43 -24.54 1.15
CA VAL A 347 12.08 -24.81 0.64
C VAL A 347 11.69 -23.74 -0.39
N GLN A 348 11.96 -22.48 -0.09
CA GLN A 348 11.62 -21.32 -0.90
C GLN A 348 12.38 -21.24 -2.23
N LYS A 349 13.60 -21.79 -2.28
CA LYS A 349 14.36 -21.91 -3.54
C LYS A 349 13.62 -22.72 -4.61
N LYS A 350 12.69 -23.60 -4.21
CA LYS A 350 11.85 -24.37 -5.14
C LYS A 350 10.65 -23.57 -5.66
N GLY A 351 10.50 -22.32 -5.23
CA GLY A 351 9.39 -21.44 -5.56
C GLY A 351 8.56 -21.05 -4.34
N TRP A 352 7.62 -20.13 -4.56
CA TRP A 352 6.68 -19.65 -3.55
C TRP A 352 5.22 -19.90 -3.99
N PRO A 353 4.84 -21.16 -4.28
CA PRO A 353 3.47 -21.45 -4.67
C PRO A 353 2.51 -21.25 -3.49
N THR A 354 1.21 -21.18 -3.78
CA THR A 354 0.16 -20.87 -2.80
C THR A 354 0.23 -21.76 -1.55
N GLU A 355 0.60 -23.02 -1.69
CA GLU A 355 0.68 -23.97 -0.57
C GLU A 355 1.80 -23.58 0.42
N ILE A 356 2.97 -23.21 -0.10
CA ILE A 356 4.11 -22.76 0.72
C ILE A 356 3.81 -21.40 1.34
N MET A 357 3.21 -20.49 0.55
CA MET A 357 2.76 -19.19 1.03
C MET A 357 1.78 -19.35 2.20
N ASP A 358 0.80 -20.25 2.07
CA ASP A 358 -0.24 -20.45 3.08
C ASP A 358 0.32 -21.03 4.38
N ILE A 359 1.32 -21.91 4.32
CA ILE A 359 2.01 -22.40 5.52
C ILE A 359 2.61 -21.24 6.31
N TYR A 360 3.43 -20.40 5.68
CA TYR A 360 4.17 -19.37 6.40
C TYR A 360 3.32 -18.13 6.72
N LEU A 361 2.40 -17.75 5.84
CA LEU A 361 1.59 -16.54 6.02
C LEU A 361 0.25 -16.83 6.72
N LYS A 362 -0.44 -17.93 6.46
CA LYS A 362 -1.80 -18.16 6.98
C LYS A 362 -1.85 -19.14 8.15
N GLN A 363 -0.96 -20.12 8.22
CA GLN A 363 -1.06 -21.21 9.21
C GLN A 363 -0.18 -21.00 10.44
N GLN A 364 0.55 -19.89 10.50
CA GLN A 364 1.51 -19.59 11.55
C GLN A 364 0.99 -18.50 12.50
N ASN A 365 0.83 -18.87 13.77
CA ASN A 365 0.66 -17.98 14.91
C ASN A 365 1.95 -18.02 15.75
N VAL A 366 2.12 -17.02 16.61
CA VAL A 366 3.35 -16.86 17.40
C VAL A 366 3.05 -16.84 18.89
N LYS A 367 3.81 -17.59 19.69
CA LYS A 367 3.85 -17.48 21.14
C LYS A 367 5.20 -16.91 21.53
N LEU A 368 5.23 -15.63 21.90
CA LEU A 368 6.49 -14.90 22.08
C LEU A 368 7.16 -15.28 23.40
N ASP A 369 8.46 -15.57 23.33
CA ASP A 369 9.33 -15.71 24.49
C ASP A 369 9.48 -14.34 25.18
N LEU A 370 8.85 -14.19 26.34
CA LEU A 370 8.78 -12.92 27.06
C LEU A 370 10.16 -12.40 27.50
N VAL A 371 11.12 -13.29 27.78
CA VAL A 371 12.48 -12.91 28.21
C VAL A 371 13.26 -12.32 27.04
N ARG A 372 13.20 -12.96 25.87
CA ARG A 372 13.84 -12.46 24.65
C ARG A 372 13.12 -11.24 24.11
N PHE A 373 11.79 -11.25 24.08
CA PHE A 373 11.01 -10.15 23.57
C PHE A 373 11.18 -8.88 24.41
N ARG A 374 11.25 -9.01 25.76
CA ARG A 374 11.58 -7.91 26.68
C ARG A 374 12.88 -7.20 26.32
N LYS A 375 13.92 -7.92 25.89
CA LYS A 375 15.20 -7.30 25.47
C LYS A 375 15.00 -6.39 24.26
N SER A 376 14.24 -6.85 23.27
CA SER A 376 13.92 -6.07 22.07
C SER A 376 13.08 -4.85 22.41
N LEU A 377 12.05 -5.01 23.25
CA LEU A 377 11.19 -3.92 23.72
C LEU A 377 11.97 -2.85 24.50
N LYS A 378 12.96 -3.24 25.33
CA LYS A 378 13.84 -2.27 26.02
C LYS A 378 14.64 -1.43 25.03
N SER A 379 15.16 -2.02 23.96
CA SER A 379 15.84 -1.26 22.90
C SER A 379 14.89 -0.27 22.21
N ALA A 380 13.67 -0.72 21.87
CA ALA A 380 12.63 0.17 21.31
C ALA A 380 12.27 1.31 22.28
N TYR A 381 12.18 1.02 23.58
CA TYR A 381 11.88 2.02 24.60
C TYR A 381 12.94 3.12 24.67
N LEU A 382 14.22 2.73 24.68
CA LEU A 382 15.33 3.69 24.70
C LEU A 382 15.33 4.57 23.44
N MET A 383 15.08 4.00 22.26
CA MET A 383 14.95 4.76 21.01
C MET A 383 13.78 5.74 21.07
N ALA A 384 12.62 5.30 21.58
CA ALA A 384 11.44 6.13 21.72
C ALA A 384 11.66 7.28 22.73
N LYS A 385 12.30 7.01 23.86
CA LYS A 385 12.68 8.06 24.82
C LYS A 385 13.63 9.09 24.19
N LYS A 386 14.65 8.64 23.45
CA LYS A 386 15.56 9.53 22.72
C LYS A 386 14.84 10.38 21.69
N PHE A 387 13.80 9.82 21.05
CA PHE A 387 12.95 10.57 20.14
C PHE A 387 12.17 11.68 20.87
N MET A 388 11.45 11.33 21.93
CA MET A 388 10.67 12.27 22.75
C MET A 388 11.51 13.40 23.34
N HIS A 389 12.76 13.13 23.74
CA HIS A 389 13.67 14.17 24.26
C HIS A 389 14.06 15.21 23.22
N LYS A 390 14.06 14.84 21.94
CA LYS A 390 14.39 15.74 20.82
C LYS A 390 13.14 16.44 20.24
N GLU A 391 11.95 16.12 20.73
CA GLU A 391 10.68 16.80 20.40
C GLU A 391 10.34 17.91 21.41
N ARG A 392 11.04 17.93 22.55
CA ARG A 392 11.10 19.06 23.46
C ARG A 392 12.15 20.04 22.95
#